data_AF-D8M283-F1
#
_entry.id   AF-D8M283-F1
#
_cell.length_a   1.000
_cell.length_b   1.000
_cell.length_c   1.000
_cell.angle_alpha   90.00
_cell.angle_beta   90.00
_cell.angle_gamma   90.00
#
_symmetry.space_group_name_H-M   'P 1'
#
loop_
_entity.id
_entity.type
_entity.pdbx_description
1 polymer ?
#
loop_
_entity_poly.entity_id
_entity_poly.type
_entity_poly.pdbx_seq_one_letter_code
_entity_poly.pdbx_strand_id
1 'polypeptide(L)'
;MVLSAFYLQFNKVHTISQYYSITDQLNLGVRHIELDIHYFHSHLRVSHCGFSVGVINYLFYGLEYILGWMDFKYDTDTIGCFPSFNGVPSEDQLRIETILEEIRNWLENPSNRDELIVLYLDVSANLKRWKQEEALSMAFWSILGDRIVLNNDTRPLLELVRSNKRIIVVSRRPIENSYQLFHFTGQENTC
;
A
#
# COMPACT_ATOMS: atom_id res chain seq x y z
N MET A 1 39.36 -4.25 6.30
CA MET A 1 38.31 -3.39 6.86
C MET A 1 38.65 -1.91 6.59
N VAL A 2 38.54 -1.42 5.35
CA VAL A 2 38.74 0.02 5.04
C VAL A 2 37.96 0.43 3.77
N LEU A 3 36.72 -0.06 3.59
CA LEU A 3 35.88 0.34 2.44
C LEU A 3 34.40 0.59 2.80
N SER A 4 34.04 0.62 4.09
CA SER A 4 32.66 0.76 4.55
C SER A 4 32.26 2.17 4.99
N ALA A 5 33.13 3.19 4.84
CA ALA A 5 32.90 4.51 5.42
C ALA A 5 32.69 5.65 4.39
N PHE A 6 32.64 5.35 3.09
CA PHE A 6 32.51 6.36 2.03
C PHE A 6 31.26 6.24 1.16
N TYR A 7 30.26 5.43 1.57
CA TYR A 7 28.96 5.41 0.90
C TYR A 7 28.01 6.38 1.62
N LEU A 8 28.08 7.64 1.17
CA LEU A 8 26.94 8.55 1.07
C LEU A 8 26.33 9.07 2.39
N GLN A 9 26.99 10.09 2.96
CA GLN A 9 26.28 11.26 3.48
C GLN A 9 25.56 11.97 2.31
N PHE A 10 24.56 11.33 1.71
CA PHE A 10 23.52 12.10 1.06
C PHE A 10 22.72 12.76 2.18
N ASN A 11 22.51 14.08 2.07
CA ASN A 11 21.53 14.80 2.86
C ASN A 11 20.30 13.92 3.06
N LYS A 12 19.85 13.70 4.31
CA LYS A 12 18.74 12.83 4.66
C LYS A 12 17.56 13.07 3.70
N VAL A 13 17.39 12.19 2.71
CA VAL A 13 16.34 12.34 1.71
C VAL A 13 15.07 11.84 2.36
N HIS A 14 14.24 12.78 2.80
CA HIS A 14 12.90 12.48 3.26
C HIS A 14 11.99 12.41 2.03
N THR A 15 11.64 11.20 1.58
CA THR A 15 10.60 11.00 0.56
C THR A 15 9.22 10.81 1.19
N ILE A 16 9.02 11.41 2.38
CA ILE A 16 7.74 11.40 3.09
C ILE A 16 6.81 12.38 2.37
N SER A 17 5.73 11.85 1.78
CA SER A 17 4.77 12.66 1.03
C SER A 17 3.81 13.45 1.92
N GLN A 18 3.57 13.01 3.16
CA GLN A 18 2.66 13.69 4.11
C GLN A 18 3.13 13.54 5.57
N TYR A 19 3.03 14.62 6.35
CA TYR A 19 3.40 14.65 7.78
C TYR A 19 2.22 14.37 8.73
N TYR A 20 0.99 14.49 8.23
CA TYR A 20 -0.24 14.34 9.01
C TYR A 20 -0.70 12.89 9.05
N SER A 21 -1.33 12.50 10.16
CA SER A 21 -2.01 11.20 10.28
C SER A 21 -3.12 11.06 9.22
N ILE A 22 -3.62 9.84 9.00
CA ILE A 22 -4.72 9.63 8.05
C ILE A 22 -5.99 10.34 8.56
N THR A 23 -6.24 10.28 9.86
CA THR A 23 -7.35 10.98 10.53
C THR A 23 -7.28 12.49 10.29
N ASP A 24 -6.10 13.09 10.43
CA ASP A 24 -5.91 14.53 10.20
C ASP A 24 -6.18 14.89 8.73
N GLN A 25 -5.67 14.11 7.78
CA GLN A 25 -5.94 14.32 6.36
C GLN A 25 -7.45 14.22 6.06
N LEU A 26 -8.13 13.22 6.64
CA LEU A 26 -9.59 13.07 6.51
C LEU A 26 -10.35 14.25 7.16
N ASN A 27 -9.91 14.74 8.31
CA ASN A 27 -10.50 15.92 8.97
C ASN A 27 -10.27 17.23 8.18
N LEU A 28 -9.22 17.28 7.35
CA LEU A 28 -8.97 18.38 6.40
C LEU A 28 -9.82 18.28 5.12
N GLY A 29 -10.65 17.24 4.99
CA GLY A 29 -11.55 17.06 3.85
C GLY A 29 -11.00 16.17 2.72
N VAL A 30 -9.83 15.55 2.90
CA VAL A 30 -9.30 14.59 1.93
C VAL A 30 -10.23 13.38 1.86
N ARG A 31 -10.60 12.94 0.66
CA ARG A 31 -11.40 11.73 0.41
C ARG A 31 -10.77 10.77 -0.59
N HIS A 32 -9.62 11.13 -1.12
CA HIS A 32 -8.81 10.29 -2.00
C HIS A 32 -7.42 10.17 -1.40
N ILE A 33 -7.03 8.96 -1.02
CA ILE A 33 -5.77 8.67 -0.32
C ILE A 33 -5.03 7.61 -1.11
N GLU A 34 -3.79 7.90 -1.46
CA GLU A 34 -2.87 6.97 -2.11
C GLU A 34 -2.02 6.21 -1.08
N LEU A 35 -1.86 4.90 -1.29
CA LEU A 35 -1.07 4.00 -0.46
C LEU A 35 -0.04 3.26 -1.31
N ASP A 36 1.25 3.59 -1.13
CA ASP A 36 2.40 2.89 -1.73
C ASP A 36 2.69 1.59 -0.96
N ILE A 37 2.15 0.46 -1.42
CA ILE A 37 2.19 -0.80 -0.65
C ILE A 37 3.35 -1.70 -1.08
N HIS A 38 4.19 -2.04 -0.10
CA HIS A 38 5.31 -2.98 -0.24
C HIS A 38 5.26 -4.08 0.82
N TYR A 39 5.76 -5.26 0.47
CA TYR A 39 5.97 -6.36 1.43
C TYR A 39 7.47 -6.48 1.75
N PHE A 40 7.81 -6.23 3.01
CA PHE A 40 9.17 -6.39 3.53
C PHE A 40 9.10 -6.60 5.04
N HIS A 41 10.15 -7.16 5.66
CA HIS A 41 10.12 -7.51 7.10
C HIS A 41 8.85 -8.28 7.48
N SER A 42 8.45 -9.24 6.65
CA SER A 42 7.30 -10.13 6.86
C SER A 42 5.94 -9.44 7.07
N HIS A 43 5.79 -8.16 6.71
CA HIS A 43 4.49 -7.47 6.73
C HIS A 43 4.28 -6.57 5.51
N LEU A 44 3.01 -6.28 5.25
CA LEU A 44 2.58 -5.27 4.29
C LEU A 44 2.68 -3.89 4.94
N ARG A 45 3.41 -3.00 4.29
CA ARG A 45 3.70 -1.66 4.80
C ARG A 45 3.50 -0.63 3.71
N VAL A 46 3.19 0.58 4.15
CA VAL A 46 3.12 1.76 3.28
C VAL A 46 4.45 2.48 3.35
N SER A 47 5.16 2.55 2.22
CA SER A 47 6.51 3.13 2.15
C SER A 47 6.90 3.40 0.71
N HIS A 48 7.44 4.58 0.43
CA HIS A 48 8.12 4.84 -0.84
C HIS A 48 9.62 4.63 -0.65
N CYS A 49 10.20 3.59 -1.25
CA CYS A 49 11.52 3.13 -0.83
C CYS A 49 12.46 2.63 -1.94
N GLY A 50 12.05 2.74 -3.21
CA GLY A 50 12.83 2.20 -4.32
C GLY A 50 12.85 3.12 -5.53
N PHE A 51 13.45 2.62 -6.60
CA PHE A 51 13.48 3.30 -7.90
C PHE A 51 13.30 2.21 -8.96
N SER A 52 12.17 2.22 -9.66
CA SER A 52 11.80 1.10 -10.54
C SER A 52 12.71 1.02 -11.76
N VAL A 53 13.67 0.08 -11.75
CA VAL A 53 14.66 -0.10 -12.83
C VAL A 53 14.65 -1.55 -13.29
N GLY A 54 13.88 -1.81 -14.34
CA GLY A 54 13.60 -3.16 -14.83
C GLY A 54 14.83 -4.00 -15.18
N VAL A 55 15.91 -3.40 -15.68
CA VAL A 55 17.13 -4.16 -16.02
C VAL A 55 17.84 -4.72 -14.79
N ILE A 56 17.82 -3.98 -13.67
CA ILE A 56 18.44 -4.41 -12.41
C ILE A 56 17.58 -5.48 -11.73
N ASN A 57 16.26 -5.48 -11.95
CA ASN A 57 15.38 -6.52 -11.42
C ASN A 57 15.77 -7.93 -11.87
N TYR A 58 16.32 -8.12 -13.07
CA TYR A 58 16.81 -9.44 -13.51
C TYR A 58 17.94 -9.98 -12.62
N LEU A 59 18.83 -9.11 -12.14
CA LEU A 59 19.87 -9.50 -11.18
C LEU A 59 19.23 -9.97 -9.86
N PHE A 60 18.26 -9.22 -9.34
CA PHE A 60 17.56 -9.58 -8.13
C PHE A 60 16.78 -10.89 -8.25
N TYR A 61 16.19 -11.18 -9.40
CA TYR A 61 15.50 -12.46 -9.63
C TYR A 61 16.49 -13.63 -9.62
N GLY A 62 17.68 -13.45 -10.20
CA GLY A 62 18.75 -14.45 -10.13
C GLY A 62 19.23 -14.68 -8.69
N LEU A 63 19.40 -13.59 -7.92
CA LEU A 63 19.78 -13.67 -6.51
C LEU A 63 18.69 -14.33 -5.65
N GLU A 64 17.42 -13.99 -5.86
CA GLU A 64 16.26 -14.61 -5.19
C GLU A 64 16.21 -16.11 -5.47
N TYR A 65 16.49 -16.54 -6.70
CA TYR A 65 16.54 -17.96 -7.05
C TYR A 65 17.68 -18.71 -6.33
N ILE A 66 18.88 -18.12 -6.26
CA ILE A 66 20.07 -18.75 -5.64
C ILE A 66 20.01 -18.70 -4.10
N LEU A 67 19.48 -17.60 -3.55
CA LEU A 67 19.48 -17.28 -2.12
C LEU A 67 18.10 -17.45 -1.47
N GLY A 68 17.14 -18.07 -2.17
CA GLY A 68 15.78 -18.26 -1.67
C GLY A 68 15.71 -19.03 -0.34
N TRP A 69 16.71 -19.86 -0.06
CA TRP A 69 16.86 -20.55 1.23
C TRP A 69 17.11 -19.61 2.43
N MET A 70 17.47 -18.35 2.19
CA MET A 70 17.61 -17.30 3.19
C MET A 70 16.42 -16.32 3.23
N ASP A 71 15.29 -16.65 2.59
CA ASP A 71 14.14 -15.76 2.42
C ASP A 71 14.52 -14.40 1.77
N PHE A 72 15.45 -14.44 0.81
CA PHE A 72 15.90 -13.25 0.09
C PHE A 72 14.79 -12.72 -0.83
N LYS A 73 14.08 -11.67 -0.40
CA LYS A 73 13.00 -11.02 -1.15
C LYS A 73 13.34 -9.54 -1.38
N TYR A 74 13.99 -9.27 -2.51
CA TYR A 74 14.37 -7.93 -2.92
C TYR A 74 14.12 -7.70 -4.40
N ASP A 75 13.93 -6.44 -4.75
CA ASP A 75 13.91 -5.92 -6.10
C ASP A 75 14.24 -4.42 -6.07
N THR A 76 14.22 -3.74 -7.21
CA THR A 76 14.52 -2.30 -7.24
C THR A 76 13.45 -1.43 -6.58
N ASP A 77 12.19 -1.88 -6.55
CA ASP A 77 11.11 -1.14 -5.89
C ASP A 77 11.22 -1.22 -4.36
N THR A 78 11.88 -2.24 -3.81
CA THR A 78 12.04 -2.49 -2.37
C THR A 78 13.49 -2.41 -1.86
N ILE A 79 14.47 -2.15 -2.73
CA ILE A 79 15.89 -2.16 -2.38
C ILE A 79 16.22 -1.18 -1.23
N GLY A 80 15.54 -0.05 -1.18
CA GLY A 80 15.69 0.93 -0.11
C GLY A 80 14.57 0.86 0.92
N CYS A 81 13.80 -0.24 0.97
CA CYS A 81 12.90 -0.52 2.10
C CYS A 81 13.68 -1.15 3.25
N PHE A 82 14.76 -1.89 2.98
CA PHE A 82 15.61 -2.49 4.03
C PHE A 82 17.07 -2.64 3.57
N PRO A 83 18.02 -1.84 4.09
CA PRO A 83 17.82 -0.71 5.00
C PRO A 83 17.06 0.44 4.31
N SER A 84 16.33 1.23 5.10
CA SER A 84 15.52 2.33 4.55
C SER A 84 16.35 3.46 3.95
N PHE A 85 16.01 3.93 2.74
CA PHE A 85 16.62 5.09 2.08
C PHE A 85 15.77 6.37 2.16
N ASN A 86 14.54 6.30 2.66
CA ASN A 86 13.58 7.41 2.67
C ASN A 86 13.57 8.27 3.93
N GLY A 87 14.55 8.05 4.83
CA GLY A 87 14.70 8.82 6.07
C GLY A 87 13.78 8.39 7.22
N VAL A 88 12.93 7.37 7.03
CA VAL A 88 12.14 6.69 8.07
C VAL A 88 12.64 5.25 8.22
N PRO A 89 13.04 4.80 9.43
CA PRO A 89 13.50 3.42 9.64
C PRO A 89 12.51 2.38 9.13
N SER A 90 12.99 1.24 8.65
CA SER A 90 12.18 0.18 8.03
C SER A 90 11.10 -0.36 8.99
N GLU A 91 11.45 -0.43 10.27
CA GLU A 91 10.59 -0.83 11.38
C GLU A 91 9.50 0.19 11.71
N ASP A 92 9.74 1.47 11.42
CA ASP A 92 8.82 2.59 11.70
C ASP A 92 7.85 2.86 10.53
N GLN A 93 8.07 2.23 9.37
CA GLN A 93 7.14 2.31 8.24
C GLN A 93 5.79 1.70 8.65
N LEU A 94 4.72 2.46 8.39
CA LEU A 94 3.38 2.09 8.85
C LEU A 94 2.92 0.79 8.21
N ARG A 95 2.36 -0.08 9.05
CA ARG A 95 1.67 -1.29 8.60
C ARG A 95 0.34 -0.93 7.98
N ILE A 96 -0.09 -1.72 6.99
CA ILE A 96 -1.37 -1.50 6.33
C ILE A 96 -2.53 -1.58 7.33
N GLU A 97 -2.46 -2.50 8.30
CA GLU A 97 -3.50 -2.71 9.30
C GLU A 97 -3.72 -1.45 10.14
N THR A 98 -2.64 -0.76 10.55
CA THR A 98 -2.72 0.48 11.33
C THR A 98 -3.46 1.58 10.57
N ILE A 99 -3.18 1.72 9.27
CA ILE A 99 -3.85 2.71 8.41
C ILE A 99 -5.34 2.37 8.23
N LEU A 100 -5.66 1.10 8.00
CA LEU A 100 -7.04 0.65 7.82
C LEU A 100 -7.86 0.79 9.11
N GLU A 101 -7.27 0.51 10.27
CA GLU A 101 -7.89 0.72 11.57
C GLU A 101 -8.17 2.20 11.82
N GLU A 102 -7.25 3.09 11.46
CA GLU A 102 -7.44 4.53 11.57
C GLU A 102 -8.61 5.01 10.71
N ILE A 103 -8.69 4.56 9.46
CA ILE A 103 -9.81 4.85 8.55
C ILE A 103 -11.13 4.30 9.11
N ARG A 104 -11.14 3.05 9.60
CA ARG A 104 -12.32 2.43 10.20
C ARG A 104 -12.83 3.25 11.38
N ASN A 105 -11.94 3.62 12.29
CA ASN A 105 -12.26 4.40 13.49
C ASN A 105 -12.82 5.78 13.10
N TRP A 106 -12.23 6.43 12.09
CA TRP A 106 -12.73 7.72 11.59
C TRP A 106 -14.15 7.59 10.99
N LEU A 107 -14.42 6.55 10.20
CA LEU A 107 -15.74 6.29 9.60
C LEU A 107 -16.80 5.88 10.63
N GLU A 108 -16.41 5.38 11.79
CA GLU A 108 -17.31 5.03 12.90
C GLU A 108 -17.81 6.26 13.67
N ASN A 109 -17.17 7.42 13.52
CA ASN A 109 -17.67 8.66 14.09
C ASN A 109 -19.01 9.04 13.44
N PRO A 110 -20.10 9.28 14.22
CA PRO A 110 -21.40 9.66 13.69
C PRO A 110 -21.40 10.92 12.80
N SER A 111 -20.42 11.81 13.00
CA SER A 111 -20.25 13.03 12.21
C SER A 111 -19.82 12.72 10.77
N ASN A 112 -19.22 11.55 10.54
CA ASN A 112 -18.67 11.11 9.25
C ASN A 112 -19.56 10.07 8.55
N ARG A 113 -20.83 9.95 8.97
CA ARG A 113 -21.75 8.89 8.50
C ARG A 113 -21.99 8.88 6.99
N ASP A 114 -21.95 10.06 6.36
CA ASP A 114 -22.28 10.26 4.94
C ASP A 114 -21.00 10.38 4.08
N GLU A 115 -19.84 10.10 4.66
CA GLU A 115 -18.54 10.24 4.01
C GLU A 115 -18.19 9.04 3.15
N LEU A 116 -17.51 9.29 2.04
CA LEU A 116 -17.01 8.29 1.10
C LEU A 116 -15.51 8.47 0.93
N ILE A 117 -14.74 7.39 1.07
CA ILE A 117 -13.29 7.40 0.89
C ILE A 117 -12.92 6.54 -0.32
N VAL A 118 -12.04 7.07 -1.16
CA VAL A 118 -11.36 6.33 -2.23
C VAL A 118 -9.93 6.07 -1.77
N LEU A 119 -9.56 4.79 -1.68
CA LEU A 119 -8.20 4.34 -1.41
C LEU A 119 -7.57 3.89 -2.72
N TYR A 120 -6.58 4.63 -3.20
CA TYR A 120 -5.80 4.27 -4.36
C TYR A 120 -4.55 3.50 -3.94
N LEU A 121 -4.35 2.30 -4.49
CA LEU A 121 -3.23 1.44 -4.13
C LEU A 121 -2.20 1.47 -5.27
N ASP A 122 -1.05 2.09 -5.00
CA ASP A 122 0.14 1.88 -5.82
C ASP A 122 0.88 0.64 -5.28
N VAL A 123 0.50 -0.50 -5.84
CA VAL A 123 1.03 -1.81 -5.47
C VAL A 123 2.20 -2.18 -6.36
N SER A 124 3.32 -2.64 -5.78
CA SER A 124 4.46 -3.16 -6.56
C SER A 124 4.15 -4.53 -7.21
N ALA A 125 4.82 -4.85 -8.33
CA ALA A 125 4.67 -6.14 -9.01
C ALA A 125 5.10 -7.34 -8.12
N ASN A 126 5.87 -7.08 -7.06
CA ASN A 126 6.37 -8.10 -6.16
C ASN A 126 5.31 -8.70 -5.26
N LEU A 127 4.20 -7.99 -5.01
CA LEU A 127 3.08 -8.54 -4.25
C LEU A 127 2.59 -9.84 -4.88
N LYS A 128 2.51 -9.88 -6.21
CA LYS A 128 2.20 -11.10 -6.96
C LYS A 128 3.33 -12.13 -6.91
N ARG A 129 4.58 -11.73 -7.16
CA ARG A 129 5.74 -12.64 -7.14
C ARG A 129 5.89 -13.35 -5.79
N TRP A 130 5.67 -12.63 -4.70
CA TRP A 130 5.78 -13.12 -3.33
C TRP A 130 4.46 -13.63 -2.74
N LYS A 131 3.39 -13.75 -3.55
CA LYS A 131 2.08 -14.29 -3.17
C LYS A 131 1.44 -13.59 -1.97
N GLN A 132 1.50 -12.26 -1.94
CA GLN A 132 0.98 -11.43 -0.86
C GLN A 132 -0.36 -10.75 -1.19
N GLU A 133 -0.91 -10.98 -2.38
CA GLU A 133 -2.20 -10.41 -2.82
C GLU A 133 -3.38 -10.87 -1.93
N GLU A 134 -3.38 -12.14 -1.51
CA GLU A 134 -4.39 -12.67 -0.59
C GLU A 134 -4.26 -12.10 0.82
N ALA A 135 -3.02 -11.95 1.32
CA ALA A 135 -2.76 -11.31 2.60
C ALA A 135 -3.25 -9.85 2.62
N LEU A 136 -3.01 -9.12 1.52
CA LEU A 136 -3.51 -7.77 1.35
C LEU A 136 -5.04 -7.73 1.34
N SER A 137 -5.66 -8.60 0.55
CA SER A 137 -7.13 -8.72 0.50
C SER A 137 -7.74 -9.03 1.88
N MET A 138 -7.10 -9.92 2.64
CA MET A 138 -7.53 -10.31 3.97
C MET A 138 -7.41 -9.16 4.97
N ALA A 139 -6.34 -8.36 4.91
CA ALA A 139 -6.20 -7.18 5.76
C ALA A 139 -7.34 -6.18 5.52
N PHE A 140 -7.65 -5.88 4.26
CA PHE A 140 -8.77 -5.00 3.90
C PHE A 140 -10.12 -5.57 4.36
N TRP A 141 -10.39 -6.84 4.07
CA TRP A 141 -11.67 -7.46 4.41
C TRP A 141 -11.87 -7.59 5.93
N SER A 142 -10.85 -8.02 6.67
CA SER A 142 -10.96 -8.23 8.12
C SER A 142 -11.19 -6.94 8.90
N ILE A 143 -10.66 -5.81 8.43
CA ILE A 143 -10.75 -4.52 9.13
C ILE A 143 -11.94 -3.69 8.64
N LEU A 144 -12.14 -3.60 7.32
CA LEU A 144 -13.16 -2.72 6.73
C LEU A 144 -14.45 -3.46 6.38
N GLY A 145 -14.37 -4.75 6.05
CA GLY A 145 -15.51 -5.64 5.78
C GLY A 145 -16.55 -5.03 4.85
N ASP A 146 -17.80 -5.06 5.30
CA ASP A 146 -18.96 -4.58 4.53
C ASP A 146 -18.97 -3.08 4.24
N ARG A 147 -17.98 -2.31 4.73
CA ARG A 147 -17.79 -0.91 4.33
C ARG A 147 -17.21 -0.76 2.93
N ILE A 148 -16.64 -1.82 2.37
CA ILE A 148 -16.05 -1.79 1.03
C ILE A 148 -17.16 -1.90 -0.03
N VAL A 149 -17.11 -1.01 -1.01
CA VAL A 149 -17.85 -1.12 -2.27
C VAL A 149 -17.13 -2.16 -3.12
N LEU A 150 -17.78 -3.30 -3.35
CA LEU A 150 -17.21 -4.40 -4.12
C LEU A 150 -17.25 -4.07 -5.61
N ASN A 151 -16.36 -4.67 -6.40
CA ASN A 151 -16.31 -4.44 -7.85
C ASN A 151 -17.53 -4.98 -8.62
N ASN A 152 -18.34 -5.82 -7.97
CA ASN A 152 -19.58 -6.36 -8.50
C ASN A 152 -20.84 -5.62 -7.99
N ASP A 153 -20.69 -4.60 -7.13
CA ASP A 153 -21.82 -3.80 -6.63
C ASP A 153 -22.38 -2.95 -7.80
N THR A 154 -23.59 -3.28 -8.26
CA THR A 154 -24.27 -2.56 -9.36
C THR A 154 -25.27 -1.51 -8.89
N ARG A 155 -25.45 -1.37 -7.57
CA ARG A 155 -26.37 -0.40 -6.96
C ARG A 155 -25.86 1.03 -7.14
N PRO A 156 -26.75 2.03 -7.20
CA PRO A 156 -26.34 3.43 -7.21
C PRO A 156 -25.47 3.80 -5.99
N LEU A 157 -24.46 4.65 -6.19
CA LEU A 157 -23.52 5.06 -5.13
C LEU A 157 -24.23 5.57 -3.86
N LEU A 158 -25.30 6.35 -4.02
CA LEU A 158 -26.08 6.86 -2.90
C LEU A 158 -26.72 5.74 -2.06
N GLU A 159 -27.15 4.65 -2.68
CA GLU A 159 -27.69 3.48 -1.98
C GLU A 159 -26.59 2.70 -1.26
N LEU A 160 -25.41 2.59 -1.89
CA LEU A 160 -24.22 1.98 -1.28
C LEU A 160 -23.84 2.72 0.00
N VAL A 161 -23.69 4.05 -0.07
CA VAL A 161 -23.36 4.88 1.11
C VAL A 161 -24.42 4.74 2.21
N ARG A 162 -25.71 4.77 1.86
CA ARG A 162 -26.81 4.56 2.82
C ARG A 162 -26.80 3.17 3.47
N SER A 163 -26.28 2.16 2.76
CA SER A 163 -26.05 0.81 3.30
C SER A 163 -24.68 0.65 3.97
N ASN A 164 -24.00 1.75 4.29
CA ASN A 164 -22.71 1.80 4.99
C ASN A 164 -21.51 1.30 4.16
N LYS A 165 -21.68 1.09 2.86
CA LYS A 165 -20.58 0.87 1.90
C LYS A 165 -19.99 2.21 1.47
N ARG A 166 -18.88 2.56 2.10
CA ARG A 166 -18.28 3.91 2.12
C ARG A 166 -16.81 3.96 1.71
N ILE A 167 -16.23 2.83 1.31
CA ILE A 167 -14.83 2.75 0.89
C ILE A 167 -14.75 2.12 -0.49
N ILE A 168 -14.17 2.84 -1.44
CA ILE A 168 -13.85 2.31 -2.77
C ILE A 168 -12.34 2.08 -2.78
N VAL A 169 -11.92 0.85 -3.08
CA VAL A 169 -10.50 0.53 -3.17
C VAL A 169 -10.14 0.37 -4.63
N VAL A 170 -9.33 1.29 -5.15
CA VAL A 170 -8.85 1.30 -6.53
C VAL A 170 -7.40 0.86 -6.51
N SER A 171 -7.01 -0.05 -7.38
CA SER A 171 -5.62 -0.49 -7.51
C SER A 171 -5.05 -0.06 -8.85
N ARG A 172 -3.78 0.36 -8.85
CA ARG A 172 -3.01 0.64 -10.06
C ARG A 172 -2.77 -0.61 -10.92
N ARG A 173 -2.81 -1.80 -10.33
CA ARG A 173 -2.55 -3.09 -11.00
C ARG A 173 -3.65 -4.10 -10.68
N PRO A 174 -3.91 -5.09 -11.55
CA PRO A 174 -4.85 -6.14 -11.21
C PRO A 174 -4.30 -6.93 -10.01
N ILE A 175 -5.12 -7.03 -8.95
CA ILE A 175 -4.81 -7.82 -7.76
C ILE A 175 -5.75 -9.02 -7.75
N GLU A 176 -5.20 -10.23 -7.74
CA GLU A 176 -5.98 -11.44 -7.55
C GLU A 176 -6.58 -11.44 -6.13
N ASN A 177 -7.90 -11.51 -6.03
CA ASN A 177 -8.57 -11.43 -4.74
C ASN A 177 -9.86 -12.26 -4.72
N SER A 178 -10.08 -12.96 -3.61
CA SER A 178 -11.25 -13.82 -3.38
C SER A 178 -12.52 -13.02 -3.05
N TYR A 179 -12.37 -11.76 -2.66
CA TYR A 179 -13.43 -10.95 -2.04
C TYR A 179 -14.02 -9.87 -2.96
N GLN A 180 -13.58 -9.77 -4.22
CA GLN A 180 -14.01 -8.76 -5.19
C GLN A 180 -13.83 -7.30 -4.72
N LEU A 181 -12.76 -7.04 -3.97
CA LEU A 181 -12.55 -5.75 -3.28
C LEU A 181 -12.02 -4.65 -4.20
N PHE A 182 -11.05 -5.01 -5.05
CA PHE A 182 -10.26 -4.04 -5.78
C PHE A 182 -10.91 -3.71 -7.12
N HIS A 183 -11.16 -2.43 -7.32
CA HIS A 183 -11.48 -1.84 -8.61
C HIS A 183 -10.17 -1.62 -9.35
N PHE A 184 -10.11 -2.02 -10.61
CA PHE A 184 -8.94 -1.82 -11.46
C PHE A 184 -9.42 -1.32 -12.82
N THR A 185 -8.66 -0.40 -13.39
CA THR A 185 -8.88 0.10 -14.74
C THR A 185 -7.57 0.04 -15.50
N GLY A 186 -7.58 -0.63 -16.65
CA GLY A 186 -6.43 -0.71 -17.53
C GLY A 186 -6.22 0.53 -18.41
N GLN A 187 -7.03 1.58 -18.22
CA GLN A 187 -6.88 2.84 -18.95
C GLN A 187 -5.92 3.76 -18.21
N GLU A 188 -4.88 4.24 -18.90
CA GLU A 188 -3.83 5.10 -18.33
C GLU A 188 -4.37 6.44 -17.75
N ASN A 189 -5.60 6.83 -18.10
CA ASN A 189 -6.20 8.13 -17.75
C ASN A 189 -7.40 8.03 -16.79
N THR A 190 -7.55 6.92 -16.09
CA THR A 190 -8.63 6.74 -15.11
C THR A 190 -8.07 6.63 -13.71
N CYS A 191 -7.48 7.74 -13.24
CA CYS A 191 -7.37 8.17 -11.84
C CYS A 191 -7.18 9.70 -11.87
#